data_AF-A0A4R5KSZ7-F1
#
_entry.id   AF-A0A4R5KSZ7-F1
#
_cell.length_a   1.000
_cell.length_b   1.000
_cell.length_c   1.000
_cell.angle_alpha   90.00
_cell.angle_beta   90.00
_cell.angle_gamma   90.00
#
_symmetry.space_group_name_H-M   'P 1'
#
loop_
_entity.id
_entity.type
_entity.pdbx_description
1 polymer ?
#
loop_
_entity_poly.entity_id
_entity_poly.type
_entity_poly.pdbx_seq_one_letter_code
_entity_poly.pdbx_strand_id
1 'polypeptide(L)'
;MLTYTYDEHIIKIDEIANEADIEFNIYILQEERYLEQFKKVQHYFDHNDIITDVLFYANVNHQYRVIVRSDYYTDFVLELMKHRLLQSVEWQS
;
A
#
# COMPACT_ATOMS: atom_id res chain seq x y z
N MET A 1 14.36 -8.89 1.71
CA MET A 1 13.43 -7.78 1.39
C MET A 1 12.31 -8.35 0.53
N LEU A 2 11.08 -7.82 0.59
CA LEU A 2 10.05 -8.27 -0.34
C LEU A 2 10.26 -7.62 -1.70
N THR A 3 9.95 -8.37 -2.75
CA THR A 3 9.75 -7.87 -4.10
C THR A 3 8.34 -8.22 -4.53
N TYR A 4 7.64 -7.31 -5.20
CA TYR A 4 6.28 -7.55 -5.64
C TYR A 4 6.04 -7.03 -7.05
N THR A 5 5.00 -7.54 -7.69
CA THR A 5 4.55 -7.10 -9.01
C THR A 5 3.10 -6.63 -8.95
N TYR A 6 2.73 -5.74 -9.86
CA TYR A 6 1.37 -5.22 -10.02
C TYR A 6 1.12 -4.86 -11.49
N ASP A 7 -0.15 -4.68 -11.85
CA ASP A 7 -0.51 -4.20 -13.18
C ASP A 7 -0.45 -2.67 -13.23
N GLU A 8 0.52 -2.13 -13.97
CA GLU A 8 0.74 -0.69 -14.13
C GLU A 8 -0.42 0.07 -14.82
N HIS A 9 -1.38 -0.64 -15.42
CA HIS A 9 -2.61 -0.06 -15.97
C HIS A 9 -3.74 0.03 -14.94
N ILE A 10 -3.55 -0.55 -13.75
CA ILE A 10 -4.51 -0.59 -12.65
C ILE A 10 -4.05 0.30 -11.51
N ILE A 11 -2.80 0.13 -11.08
CA ILE A 11 -2.21 0.84 -9.95
C ILE A 11 -0.77 1.19 -10.28
N LYS A 12 -0.29 2.32 -9.78
CA LYS A 12 1.13 2.67 -9.77
C LYS A 12 1.57 2.88 -8.33
N ILE A 13 2.72 2.32 -7.99
CA ILE A 13 3.28 2.39 -6.65
C ILE A 13 4.74 2.82 -6.78
N ASP A 14 5.08 3.92 -6.12
CA ASP A 14 6.43 4.41 -5.95
C ASP A 14 6.79 4.42 -4.47
N GLU A 15 7.98 3.91 -4.15
CA GLU A 15 8.48 3.79 -2.77
C GLU A 15 9.64 4.74 -2.53
N ILE A 16 9.54 5.54 -1.47
CA ILE A 16 10.60 6.43 -1.01
C ILE A 16 10.95 6.03 0.41
N ALA A 17 12.10 5.38 0.58
CA ALA A 17 12.62 5.02 1.89
C ALA A 17 13.15 6.28 2.61
N ASN A 18 12.66 6.53 3.81
CA ASN A 18 13.16 7.52 4.77
C ASN A 18 13.71 6.77 6.00
N GLU A 19 14.48 7.46 6.87
CA GLU A 19 15.26 6.81 7.94
C GLU A 19 14.47 5.82 8.81
N ALA A 20 13.22 6.12 9.16
CA ALA A 20 12.37 5.26 10.00
C ALA A 20 11.14 4.69 9.25
N ASP A 21 10.75 5.31 8.15
CA ASP A 21 9.48 5.07 7.46
C ASP A 21 9.70 4.89 5.96
N ILE A 22 8.83 4.12 5.30
CA ILE A 22 8.72 4.04 3.85
C ILE A 22 7.46 4.79 3.43
N GLU A 23 7.63 5.73 2.52
CA GLU A 23 6.53 6.43 1.89
C GLU A 23 6.13 5.75 0.60
N PHE A 24 4.86 5.40 0.48
CA PHE A 24 4.25 4.87 -0.73
C PHE A 24 3.41 5.95 -1.39
N ASN A 25 3.77 6.30 -2.63
CA ASN A 25 2.93 7.10 -3.51
C ASN A 25 2.14 6.16 -4.41
N ILE A 26 0.85 6.01 -4.12
CA ILE A 26 -0.05 5.06 -4.78
C ILE A 26 -1.03 5.82 -5.66
N TYR A 27 -1.12 5.46 -6.93
CA TYR A 27 -2.09 6.02 -7.86
C TYR A 27 -2.99 4.92 -8.42
N ILE A 28 -4.29 5.00 -8.15
CA ILE A 28 -5.29 4.04 -8.66
C ILE A 28 -5.84 4.56 -9.98
N LEU A 29 -5.48 3.90 -11.08
CA LEU A 29 -5.85 4.31 -12.45
C LEU A 29 -7.25 3.84 -12.86
N GLN A 30 -7.75 2.76 -12.24
CA GLN A 30 -9.09 2.19 -12.50
C GLN A 30 -9.95 2.23 -11.23
N GLU A 31 -10.27 3.45 -10.79
CA GLU A 31 -10.92 3.74 -9.51
C GLU A 31 -12.21 2.93 -9.28
N GLU A 32 -13.13 2.91 -10.25
CA GLU A 32 -14.44 2.25 -10.13
C GLU A 32 -14.34 0.78 -9.71
N ARG A 33 -13.21 0.13 -10.02
CA ARG A 33 -12.99 -1.29 -9.78
C ARG A 33 -12.08 -1.58 -8.58
N TYR A 34 -11.17 -0.68 -8.23
CA TYR A 34 -10.07 -0.95 -7.29
C TYR A 34 -10.03 -0.03 -6.06
N LEU A 35 -10.81 1.06 -6.04
CA LEU A 35 -10.86 1.96 -4.90
C LEU A 35 -11.34 1.26 -3.63
N GLU A 36 -12.37 0.43 -3.73
CA GLU A 36 -12.94 -0.27 -2.58
C GLU A 36 -11.97 -1.29 -1.96
N GLN A 37 -11.08 -1.86 -2.78
CA GLN A 37 -10.01 -2.76 -2.35
C GLN A 37 -8.96 -1.98 -1.57
N PHE A 38 -8.58 -0.79 -2.07
CA PHE A 38 -7.65 0.08 -1.35
C PHE A 38 -8.23 0.60 -0.03
N LYS A 39 -9.51 0.98 0.00
CA LYS A 39 -10.19 1.36 1.25
C LYS A 39 -10.23 0.23 2.27
N LYS A 40 -10.29 -1.04 1.85
CA LYS A 40 -10.21 -2.18 2.77
C LYS A 40 -8.83 -2.31 3.41
N VAL A 41 -7.77 -2.05 2.64
CA VAL A 41 -6.40 -1.98 3.17
C VAL A 41 -6.30 -0.86 4.21
N GLN A 42 -6.79 0.34 3.89
CA GLN A 42 -6.82 1.44 4.85
C GLN A 42 -7.61 1.06 6.12
N HIS A 43 -8.82 0.53 5.96
CA HIS A 43 -9.66 0.11 7.08
C HIS A 43 -8.98 -0.93 7.97
N TYR A 44 -8.20 -1.85 7.40
CA TYR A 44 -7.44 -2.85 8.16
C TYR A 44 -6.47 -2.19 9.15
N PHE A 45 -5.74 -1.16 8.73
CA PHE A 45 -4.80 -0.45 9.59
C PHE A 45 -5.50 0.53 10.55
N ASP A 46 -6.55 1.21 10.10
CA ASP A 46 -7.30 2.16 10.93
C ASP A 46 -8.01 1.47 12.13
N HIS A 47 -8.39 0.20 12.01
CA HIS A 47 -9.16 -0.54 13.03
C HIS A 47 -8.35 -1.62 13.76
N ASN A 48 -7.04 -1.68 13.53
CA ASN A 48 -6.17 -2.60 14.24
C ASN A 48 -5.42 -1.85 15.34
N ASP A 49 -5.84 -2.04 16.59
CA ASP A 49 -5.25 -1.38 17.78
C ASP A 49 -3.74 -1.64 17.93
N ILE A 50 -3.19 -2.64 17.24
CA ILE A 50 -1.76 -2.99 17.25
C ILE A 50 -0.99 -2.23 16.16
N ILE A 51 -1.64 -1.84 15.05
CA ILE A 51 -0.98 -1.32 13.84
C ILE A 51 -1.41 0.12 13.54
N THR A 52 -1.13 1.02 14.47
CA THR A 52 -1.45 2.46 14.34
C THR A 52 -0.42 3.26 13.54
N ASP A 53 0.61 2.61 13.00
CA ASP A 53 1.79 3.27 12.41
C ASP A 53 1.81 3.23 10.87
N VAL A 54 0.64 3.07 10.25
CA VAL A 54 0.42 3.26 8.82
C VAL A 54 -0.56 4.41 8.62
N LEU A 55 -0.08 5.53 8.07
CA LEU A 55 -0.86 6.75 7.90
C LEU A 55 -1.26 6.94 6.44
N PHE A 56 -2.56 7.09 6.17
CA PHE A 56 -3.11 7.29 4.83
C PHE A 56 -3.51 8.74 4.61
N TYR A 57 -3.01 9.34 3.52
CA TYR A 57 -3.39 10.67 3.06
C TYR A 57 -3.90 10.59 1.62
N ALA A 58 -5.14 11.04 1.39
CA ALA A 58 -5.68 11.19 0.05
C ALA A 58 -5.33 12.58 -0.51
N ASN A 59 -4.69 12.59 -1.68
CA ASN A 59 -4.45 13.78 -2.47
C ASN A 59 -5.49 13.91 -3.59
N VAL A 60 -5.46 15.04 -4.29
CA VAL A 60 -6.26 15.24 -5.51
C VAL A 60 -5.93 14.18 -6.57
N ASN A 61 -6.94 13.80 -7.36
CA ASN A 61 -6.83 12.80 -8.44
C ASN A 61 -6.47 11.37 -7.98
N HIS A 62 -7.03 10.87 -6.88
CA HIS A 62 -6.87 9.47 -6.45
C HIS A 62 -5.42 9.02 -6.26
N GLN A 63 -4.56 9.99 -5.95
CA GLN A 63 -3.21 9.75 -5.48
C GLN A 63 -3.26 9.66 -3.97
N TYR A 64 -2.69 8.59 -3.44
CA TYR A 64 -2.63 8.32 -2.01
C TYR A 64 -1.17 8.33 -1.60
N ARG A 65 -0.89 9.09 -0.55
CA ARG A 65 0.39 9.03 0.14
C ARG A 65 0.20 8.20 1.39
N VAL A 66 0.91 7.09 1.49
CA VAL A 66 0.86 6.21 2.66
C VAL A 66 2.23 6.21 3.32
N ILE A 67 2.29 6.59 4.60
CA ILE A 67 3.53 6.57 5.38
C ILE A 67 3.49 5.33 6.26
N VAL A 68 4.44 4.41 6.05
CA VAL A 68 4.50 3.10 6.72
C VAL A 68 5.77 3.05 7.55
N ARG A 69 5.67 2.87 8.88
CA ARG A 69 6.88 2.61 9.69
C ARG A 69 7.54 1.31 9.23
N SER A 70 8.88 1.29 9.20
CA SER A 70 9.65 0.17 8.63
C SER A 70 9.26 -1.21 9.18
N ASP A 71 8.89 -1.30 10.45
CA ASP A 71 8.47 -2.56 11.09
C ASP A 71 7.21 -3.17 10.45
N TYR A 72 6.35 -2.34 9.85
CA TYR A 72 5.07 -2.75 9.24
C TYR A 72 5.11 -2.79 7.72
N TYR A 73 6.28 -2.61 7.11
CA TYR A 73 6.45 -2.71 5.66
C TYR A 73 5.88 -4.03 5.11
N THR A 74 6.24 -5.13 5.77
CA THR A 74 5.80 -6.47 5.36
C THR A 74 4.28 -6.59 5.46
N ASP A 75 3.69 -6.18 6.57
CA ASP A 75 2.24 -6.23 6.78
C ASP A 75 1.48 -5.40 5.75
N PHE A 76 1.98 -4.20 5.45
CA PHE A 76 1.39 -3.31 4.44
C PHE A 76 1.41 -3.96 3.05
N VAL A 77 2.55 -4.47 2.59
CA VAL A 77 2.68 -5.14 1.29
C VAL A 77 1.78 -6.37 1.20
N LEU A 78 1.70 -7.17 2.27
CA LEU A 78 0.84 -8.35 2.29
C LEU A 78 -0.65 -8.00 2.32
N GLU A 79 -1.05 -6.90 2.96
CA GLU A 79 -2.45 -6.45 2.94
C GLU A 79 -2.85 -5.95 1.54
N LEU A 80 -1.95 -5.25 0.82
CA LEU A 80 -2.15 -4.92 -0.60
C LEU A 80 -2.35 -6.18 -1.45
N MET A 81 -1.54 -7.22 -1.23
CA MET A 81 -1.65 -8.50 -1.94
C MET A 81 -2.96 -9.23 -1.63
N LYS A 82 -3.34 -9.31 -0.36
CA LYS A 82 -4.61 -9.93 0.09
C LYS A 82 -5.82 -9.30 -0.58
N HIS A 83 -5.77 -7.98 -0.82
CA HIS A 83 -6.81 -7.24 -1.52
C HIS A 83 -6.65 -7.20 -3.05
N ARG A 84 -5.70 -7.97 -3.60
CA ARG A 84 -5.42 -8.13 -5.04
C ARG A 84 -5.05 -6.82 -5.74
N LEU A 85 -4.42 -5.91 -5.00
CA LEU A 85 -3.77 -4.73 -5.59
C LEU A 85 -2.38 -5.08 -6.14
N LEU A 86 -1.78 -6.16 -5.64
CA LEU A 86 -0.56 -6.77 -6.16
C LEU A 86 -0.90 -8.09 -6.88
N GLN A 87 -0.07 -8.48 -7.84
CA GLN A 87 -0.16 -9.73 -8.58
C GLN A 87 0.68 -10.85 -7.96
N SER A 88 1.86 -10.50 -7.43
CA SER A 88 2.73 -11.42 -6.69
C SER A 88 3.55 -10.69 -5.64
N VAL A 89 3.97 -11.42 -4.61
CA VAL A 89 4.90 -10.98 -3.56
C VAL A 89 5.85 -12.13 -3.27
N GLU A 90 7.15 -11.85 -3.27
CA GLU A 90 8.23 -12.83 -3.08
C GLU A 90 9.28 -12.29 -2.11
N TRP A 91 9.93 -13.21 -1.39
CA TRP A 91 11.11 -12.87 -0.59
C TRP A 91 12.34 -12.90 -1.48
N GLN A 92 13.09 -11.80 -1.51
CA GLN A 92 14.39 -11.76 -2.17
C GLN A 92 15.40 -12.62 -1.37
N SER A 93 15.86 -13.70 -2.01
CA SER A 93 16.86 -14.65 -1.51
C SER A 93 18.29 -14.20 -1.79
#